data_AF-A0A1Q2LEE4-F1
#
_entry.id   AF-A0A1Q2LEE4-F1
#
_cell.length_a   1.000
_cell.length_b   1.000
_cell.length_c   1.000
_cell.angle_alpha   90.00
_cell.angle_beta   90.00
_cell.angle_gamma   90.00
#
_symmetry.space_group_name_H-M   'P 1'
#
loop_
_entity.id
_entity.type
_entity.pdbx_description
1 polymer ?
#
loop_
_entity_poly.entity_id
_entity_poly.type
_entity_poly.pdbx_seq_one_letter_code
_entity_poly.pdbx_strand_id
1 'polypeptide(L)' 'MDKGSYFIKPFNHKKMQECMQNGIIDENLLLGLDKMTEYLPEFGAEIFLNCKVSACKASIGKVDI' A
#
# COMPACT_ATOMS: atom_id res chain seq x y z
N MET A 1 14.09 -5.64 1.30
CA MET A 1 13.19 -4.66 1.93
C MET A 1 12.19 -4.34 0.86
N ASP A 2 11.01 -4.93 0.98
CA ASP A 2 10.04 -4.90 -0.10
C ASP A 2 9.17 -3.66 0.10
N LYS A 3 9.07 -2.83 -0.93
CA LYS A 3 8.40 -1.54 -0.90
C LYS A 3 7.83 -1.25 -2.27
N GLY A 4 6.76 -0.46 -2.31
CA GLY A 4 6.13 -0.08 -3.57
C GLY A 4 4.87 0.73 -3.34
N SER A 5 4.12 0.90 -4.42
CA SER A 5 2.78 1.49 -4.39
C SER A 5 1.75 0.54 -4.97
N TYR A 6 0.48 0.69 -4.59
CA TYR A 6 -0.62 -0.10 -5.12
C TYR A 6 -1.85 0.77 -5.38
N PHE A 7 -2.78 0.21 -6.15
CA PHE A 7 -4.05 0.80 -6.54
C PHE A 7 -3.95 2.09 -7.37
N ILE A 8 -4.20 1.99 -8.68
CA ILE A 8 -4.23 3.17 -9.54
C ILE A 8 -5.52 3.95 -9.32
N LYS A 9 -5.38 5.22 -8.92
CA LYS A 9 -6.53 6.07 -8.62
C LYS A 9 -6.60 7.25 -9.59
N PRO A 10 -7.47 7.20 -10.61
CA PRO A 10 -7.52 8.24 -11.65
C PRO A 10 -8.06 9.58 -11.13
N PHE A 11 -8.79 9.57 -10.01
CA PHE A 11 -9.36 10.76 -9.40
C PHE A 11 -9.07 10.85 -7.90
N ASN A 12 -9.21 12.04 -7.33
CA ASN A 12 -9.12 12.20 -5.88
C ASN A 12 -10.24 11.42 -5.14
N HIS A 13 -10.12 11.32 -3.82
CA HIS A 13 -11.06 10.54 -3.00
C HIS A 13 -12.54 10.92 -3.22
N LYS A 14 -12.84 12.24 -3.21
CA LYS A 14 -14.22 12.73 -3.39
C LYS A 14 -14.81 12.30 -4.73
N LYS A 15 -14.06 12.48 -5.82
CA LYS A 15 -14.50 12.11 -7.17
C LYS A 15 -14.64 10.60 -7.35
N MET A 16 -13.75 9.80 -6.76
CA MET A 16 -13.90 8.34 -6.77
C MET A 16 -15.19 7.91 -6.08
N GLN A 17 -15.50 8.50 -4.92
CA GLN A 17 -16.74 8.23 -4.20
C GLN A 17 -17.98 8.61 -5.01
N GLU A 18 -17.97 9.79 -5.66
CA GLU A 18 -19.04 10.21 -6.57
C GLU A 18 -19.20 9.22 -7.73
N CYS A 19 -18.12 8.75 -8.35
CA CYS A 19 -18.19 7.76 -9.42
C CYS A 19 -18.78 6.42 -8.95
N MET A 20 -18.43 5.96 -7.75
CA MET A 20 -18.99 4.74 -7.17
C MET A 20 -20.48 4.88 -6.86
N GLN A 21 -20.88 5.99 -6.22
CA GLN A 21 -22.29 6.26 -5.88
C GLN A 21 -23.18 6.35 -7.12
N ASN A 22 -22.65 6.85 -8.24
CA ASN A 22 -23.37 6.97 -9.50
C ASN A 22 -23.22 5.72 -10.40
N GLY A 23 -22.56 4.65 -9.93
CA GLY A 23 -22.36 3.42 -10.70
C GLY A 23 -21.45 3.56 -11.93
N ILE A 24 -20.65 4.63 -12.01
CA ILE A 24 -19.64 4.83 -13.06
C ILE A 24 -18.43 3.92 -12.80
N ILE A 25 -18.08 3.75 -11.53
CA ILE A 25 -17.04 2.82 -11.08
C ILE A 25 -17.72 1.74 -10.23
N ASP A 26 -17.78 0.52 -10.76
CA ASP A 26 -18.24 -0.67 -10.06
C ASP A 26 -17.07 -1.49 -9.49
N GLU A 27 -17.38 -2.60 -8.82
CA GLU A 27 -16.36 -3.49 -8.23
C GLU A 27 -15.41 -4.08 -9.29
N ASN A 28 -15.93 -4.42 -10.48
CA ASN A 28 -15.11 -4.97 -11.55
C ASN A 28 -14.09 -3.95 -12.05
N LEU A 29 -14.50 -2.69 -12.20
CA LEU A 29 -13.61 -1.61 -12.61
C LEU A 29 -12.59 -1.29 -11.51
N LEU A 30 -12.98 -1.31 -10.23
CA LEU A 30 -12.03 -1.17 -9.11
C LEU A 30 -10.96 -2.26 -9.12
N LEU A 31 -11.34 -3.52 -9.37
CA LEU A 31 -10.40 -4.62 -9.53
C LEU A 31 -9.48 -4.42 -10.74
N GLY A 32 -9.99 -3.84 -11.84
CA GLY A 32 -9.19 -3.47 -12.99
C GLY A 32 -8.14 -2.41 -12.64
N LEU A 33 -8.54 -1.35 -11.94
CA LEU A 33 -7.66 -0.27 -11.48
C LEU A 33 -6.55 -0.77 -10.55
N ASP A 34 -6.86 -1.75 -9.69
CA ASP A 34 -5.86 -2.38 -8.82
C ASP A 34 -4.82 -3.17 -9.64
N LYS A 35 -5.29 -3.98 -10.60
CA LYS A 35 -4.41 -4.74 -11.51
C LYS A 35 -3.55 -3.86 -12.40
N MET A 36 -3.95 -2.62 -12.68
CA MET A 36 -3.13 -1.70 -13.48
C MET A 36 -1.79 -1.35 -12.83
N THR A 37 -1.61 -1.58 -11.52
CA THR A 37 -0.32 -1.43 -10.85
C THR A 37 0.76 -2.32 -11.48
N GLU A 38 0.40 -3.44 -12.13
CA GLU A 38 1.35 -4.27 -12.89
C GLU A 38 2.01 -3.50 -14.06
N TYR A 39 1.28 -2.54 -14.65
CA TYR A 39 1.77 -1.73 -15.78
C TYR A 39 2.28 -0.35 -15.34
N LEU A 40 1.80 0.17 -14.21
CA LEU A 40 2.11 1.49 -13.67
C LEU A 40 2.58 1.43 -12.19
N PRO A 41 3.67 0.73 -11.89
CA PRO A 41 4.06 0.38 -10.50
C PRO A 41 4.41 1.58 -9.60
N GLU A 42 4.76 2.72 -10.19
CA GLU A 42 5.15 3.95 -9.47
C GLU A 42 4.01 4.98 -9.32
N PHE A 43 2.81 4.67 -9.83
CA PHE A 43 1.66 5.58 -9.85
C PHE A 43 0.50 5.12 -8.95
N GLY A 44 0.76 4.21 -8.00
CA GLY A 44 -0.22 3.81 -7.00
C GLY A 44 -0.57 4.95 -6.04
N ALA A 45 -1.82 5.00 -5.61
CA ALA A 45 -2.30 5.99 -4.66
C ALA A 45 -1.93 5.65 -3.21
N GLU A 46 -1.63 4.39 -2.93
CA GLU A 46 -1.25 3.90 -1.60
C GLU A 46 0.18 3.36 -1.63
N ILE A 47 0.95 3.59 -0.58
CA ILE A 47 2.37 3.18 -0.48
C ILE A 47 2.50 2.11 0.60
N PHE A 48 3.30 1.08 0.35
CA PHE A 48 3.59 0.04 1.34
C PHE A 48 5.09 -0.15 1.58
N LEU A 49 5.41 -0.62 2.79
CA LEU A 49 6.75 -0.96 3.23
C LEU A 49 6.69 -2.22 4.11
N ASN A 50 7.29 -3.31 3.65
CA ASN A 50 7.38 -4.55 4.42
C ASN A 50 8.57 -4.47 5.37
N CYS A 51 8.27 -4.40 6.67
CA CYS A 51 9.25 -4.34 7.74
C CYS A 51 9.38 -5.69 8.46
N LYS A 52 10.61 -6.08 8.79
CA LYS A 52 10.88 -7.17 9.73
C LYS A 52 11.31 -6.57 11.05
N VAL A 53 10.72 -7.03 12.15
CA VAL A 53 11.16 -6.65 13.50
C VAL A 53 12.54 -7.25 13.74
N SER A 54 13.52 -6.41 14.02
CA SER A 54 14.83 -6.89 14.46
C SER A 54 14.76 -7.21 15.95
N ALA A 55 15.05 -8.45 16.34
CA ALA A 55 15.16 -8.82 17.74
C ALA A 55 16.46 -8.22 18.32
N CYS A 56 16.32 -7.25 19.22
CA CYS A 56 17.46 -6.75 19.99
C CYS A 56 17.84 -7.80 21.04
N LYS A 57 19.03 -8.41 20.91
CA LYS A 57 19.58 -9.26 21.99
C LYS A 57 20.14 -8.33 23.06
N ALA A 58 19.51 -8.30 24.23
CA ALA A 58 20.07 -7.63 25.39
C ALA A 58 21.30 -8.40 25.87
N SER A 59 22.48 -7.78 25.77
CA SER A 59 23.71 -8.28 26.38
C SER A 59 23.64 -7.96 27.87
N ILE A 60 23.39 -8.97 28.70
CA ILE A 60 23.50 -8.83 30.16
C ILE A 60 25.00 -8.82 30.47
N GLY A 61 25.56 -7.64 30.74
CA GLY A 61 26.94 -7.53 31.22
C GLY A 61 27.06 -8.24 32.58
N LYS A 62 27.97 -9.22 32.69
CA LYS A 62 28.38 -9.72 34.00
C LYS A 62 29.16 -8.60 34.69
N VAL A 63 28.70 -8.21 35.87
CA VAL A 63 29.49 -7.40 36.80
C VAL A 63 30.41 -8.37 37.51
N ASP A 64 31.70 -8.31 37.20
CA ASP A 64 32.73 -9.02 37.96
C ASP A 64 32.96 -8.24 39.27
N ILE A 65 32.82 -8.95 40.40
CA ILE A 65 33.03 -8.47 41.76
C ILE A 65 34.51 -8.61 42.11
#